data_AF-A0A9Q9RMF9-F1
#
_entry.id   AF-A0A9Q9RMF9-F1
#
_cell.length_a   1.000
_cell.length_b   1.000
_cell.length_c   1.000
_cell.angle_alpha   90.00
_cell.angle_beta   90.00
_cell.angle_gamma   90.00
#
_symmetry.space_group_name_H-M   'P 1'
#
loop_
_entity.id
_entity.type
_entity.pdbx_description
1 polymer ?
#
loop_
_entity_poly.entity_id
_entity_poly.type
_entity_poly.pdbx_seq_one_letter_code
_entity_poly.pdbx_strand_id
1 'polypeptide(L)'
;MSSRPAAPTIPSLKQSFITSQTTLLSQPIAPSPSWQETNDASDEAIPERVVQEVLYNLNHTIQQHCRRVYPPQASRSIAEQINDVYTKDAERKVGGAADTEGGIGRELDLSEYFNNRSEDKSIEALPTSWHLEKDINDHPMETKRYADAVQRLTELNDQRKQLRDKVARLKRLQTIVEPLQTDENGAGIQENLLTRNGPVEKELERMRILLARVGGRVLSLPEEAPNGEAKEVSLTEMGAQRRKRRVDQFLADDKVFPS
;
A
#
# COMPACT_ATOMS: atom_id res chain seq x y z
N MET A 1 -10.87 -33.27 25.93
CA MET A 1 -10.74 -32.57 24.64
C MET A 1 -9.36 -31.94 24.58
N SER A 2 -8.38 -32.60 23.96
CA SER A 2 -7.03 -32.05 23.84
C SER A 2 -7.01 -31.03 22.72
N SER A 3 -6.87 -29.75 23.06
CA SER A 3 -6.63 -28.68 22.08
C SER A 3 -5.28 -28.96 21.42
N ARG A 4 -5.30 -29.23 20.13
CA ARG A 4 -4.09 -29.32 19.30
C ARG A 4 -3.35 -27.98 19.44
N PRO A 5 -2.08 -27.94 19.87
CA PRO A 5 -1.36 -26.68 19.99
C PRO A 5 -1.28 -26.02 18.61
N ALA A 6 -1.55 -24.72 18.55
CA ALA A 6 -1.41 -23.92 17.35
C ALA A 6 0.01 -24.09 16.78
N ALA A 7 0.15 -24.00 15.46
CA ALA A 7 1.45 -24.09 14.81
C ALA A 7 2.42 -23.07 15.44
N PRO A 8 3.66 -23.48 15.80
CA PRO A 8 4.59 -22.60 16.48
C PRO A 8 4.95 -21.44 15.56
N THR A 9 4.69 -20.22 16.01
CA THR A 9 5.09 -18.99 15.32
C THR A 9 6.61 -18.78 15.45
N ILE A 10 7.23 -18.11 14.48
CA ILE A 10 8.67 -17.78 14.52
C ILE A 10 9.10 -17.11 15.85
N PRO A 11 8.38 -16.11 16.38
CA PRO A 11 8.73 -15.53 17.70
C PRO A 11 8.60 -16.56 18.84
N SER A 12 7.64 -17.49 18.79
CA SER A 12 7.51 -18.55 19.79
C SER A 12 8.69 -19.54 19.77
N LEU A 13 9.22 -19.85 18.58
CA LEU A 13 10.43 -20.67 18.45
C LEU A 13 11.65 -19.94 19.03
N LYS A 14 11.82 -18.66 18.71
CA LYS A 14 12.90 -17.82 19.26
C LYS A 14 12.79 -17.71 20.79
N GLN A 15 11.59 -17.50 21.31
CA GLN A 15 11.34 -17.50 22.76
C GLN A 15 11.73 -18.85 23.39
N SER A 16 11.30 -19.97 22.78
CA SER A 16 11.63 -21.31 23.29
C SER A 16 13.13 -21.57 23.34
N PHE A 17 13.87 -21.10 22.33
CA PHE A 17 15.32 -21.17 22.29
C PHE A 17 15.96 -20.33 23.40
N ILE A 18 15.53 -19.08 23.59
CA ILE A 18 16.06 -18.23 24.67
C ILE A 18 15.81 -18.88 26.04
N THR A 19 14.61 -19.44 26.25
CA THR A 19 14.28 -20.11 27.50
C THR A 19 15.12 -21.37 27.74
N SER A 20 15.41 -22.16 26.70
CA SER A 20 16.24 -23.36 26.83
C SER A 20 17.70 -23.00 27.14
N GLN A 21 18.25 -21.99 26.45
CA GLN A 21 19.60 -21.50 26.71
C GLN A 21 19.72 -20.89 28.12
N THR A 22 18.73 -20.11 28.54
CA THR A 22 18.71 -19.54 29.90
C THR A 22 18.65 -20.65 30.96
N THR A 23 17.87 -21.71 30.71
CA THR A 23 17.77 -22.85 31.63
C THR A 23 19.12 -23.56 31.76
N LEU A 24 19.81 -23.80 30.63
CA LEU A 24 21.14 -24.41 30.60
C LEU A 24 22.16 -23.57 31.37
N LEU A 25 22.18 -22.26 31.15
CA LEU A 25 23.10 -21.35 31.83
C LEU A 25 22.78 -21.15 33.32
N SER A 26 21.52 -21.35 33.72
CA SER A 26 21.07 -21.27 35.12
C SER A 26 21.25 -22.56 35.91
N GLN A 27 21.89 -23.58 35.33
CA GLN A 27 22.14 -24.84 36.03
C GLN A 27 22.98 -24.61 37.29
N PRO A 28 22.65 -25.31 38.39
CA PRO A 28 23.40 -25.17 39.63
C PRO A 28 24.84 -25.62 39.41
N ILE A 29 25.77 -24.83 39.94
CA ILE A 29 27.19 -25.14 39.89
C ILE A 29 27.47 -26.18 40.97
N ALA A 30 28.15 -27.25 40.58
CA ALA A 30 28.71 -28.26 41.47
C ALA A 30 30.26 -28.18 41.40
N PRO A 31 30.95 -28.49 42.52
CA PRO A 31 32.40 -28.56 42.50
C PRO A 31 32.84 -29.69 41.57
N SER A 32 33.90 -29.45 40.79
CA SER A 32 34.43 -30.49 39.91
C SER A 32 35.09 -31.61 40.74
N PRO A 33 35.06 -32.87 40.29
CA PRO A 33 35.72 -33.98 41.00
C PRO A 33 37.20 -33.71 41.23
N SER A 34 37.89 -33.12 40.26
CA SER A 34 39.29 -32.71 40.36
C SER A 34 39.55 -31.66 41.45
N TRP A 35 38.60 -30.74 41.67
CA TRP A 35 38.72 -29.74 42.72
C TRP A 35 38.52 -30.37 44.10
N GLN A 36 37.59 -31.32 44.22
CA GLN A 36 37.36 -32.06 45.46
C GLN A 36 38.62 -32.85 45.86
N GLU A 37 39.20 -33.60 44.93
CA GLU A 37 40.45 -34.36 45.16
C GLU A 37 41.60 -33.45 45.60
N THR A 38 41.68 -32.24 45.05
CA THR A 38 42.72 -31.26 45.41
C THR A 38 42.47 -30.62 46.79
N ASN A 39 41.21 -30.36 47.14
CA ASN A 39 40.83 -29.83 48.45
C ASN A 39 41.07 -30.86 49.56
N ASP A 40 40.77 -32.13 49.30
CA ASP A 40 40.96 -33.23 50.26
C ASP A 40 42.44 -33.57 50.47
N ALA A 41 43.29 -33.33 49.46
CA ALA A 41 44.74 -33.52 49.54
C ALA A 41 45.50 -32.32 50.14
N SER A 42 44.81 -31.21 50.47
CA SER A 42 45.42 -30.00 51.01
C SER A 42 45.57 -30.06 52.53
N ASP A 43 46.70 -29.54 53.05
CA ASP A 43 46.93 -29.41 54.49
C ASP A 43 45.93 -28.44 55.18
N GLU A 44 45.32 -27.51 54.41
CA GLU A 44 44.26 -26.59 54.85
C GLU A 44 42.95 -26.85 54.09
N ALA A 45 42.43 -28.07 54.16
CA ALA A 45 41.18 -28.43 53.49
C ALA A 45 40.00 -27.56 53.96
N ILE A 46 39.25 -27.01 53.00
CA ILE A 46 38.03 -26.26 53.30
C ILE A 46 36.96 -27.25 53.77
N PRO A 47 36.31 -27.01 54.93
CA PRO A 47 35.26 -27.90 55.41
C PRO A 47 34.11 -28.00 54.41
N GLU A 48 33.67 -29.22 54.12
CA GLU A 48 32.59 -29.48 53.15
C GLU A 48 31.32 -28.67 53.46
N ARG A 49 31.03 -28.44 54.74
CA ARG A 49 29.90 -27.62 55.19
C ARG A 49 29.97 -26.18 54.67
N VAL A 50 31.15 -25.56 54.70
CA VAL A 50 31.36 -24.19 54.22
C VAL A 50 31.22 -24.14 52.70
N VAL A 51 31.76 -25.16 52.02
CA VAL A 51 31.64 -25.31 50.55
C VAL A 51 30.17 -25.44 50.15
N GLN A 52 29.40 -26.30 50.82
CA GLN A 52 27.97 -26.48 50.58
C GLN A 52 27.17 -25.20 50.83
N GLU A 53 27.47 -24.45 51.90
CA GLU A 53 26.80 -23.20 52.23
C GLU A 53 27.08 -22.10 51.19
N VAL A 54 28.34 -21.94 50.77
CA VAL A 54 28.72 -20.99 49.73
C VAL A 54 28.09 -21.35 48.39
N LEU A 55 28.11 -22.64 48.02
CA LEU A 55 27.47 -23.13 46.80
C LEU A 55 25.96 -22.90 46.82
N TYR A 56 25.33 -23.15 47.97
CA TYR A 56 23.90 -22.88 48.14
C TYR A 56 23.59 -21.39 47.91
N ASN A 57 24.34 -20.50 48.56
CA ASN A 57 24.15 -19.05 48.43
C ASN A 57 24.44 -18.55 47.01
N LEU A 58 25.48 -19.08 46.36
CA LEU A 58 25.83 -18.74 44.99
C LEU A 58 24.74 -19.19 44.02
N ASN A 59 24.32 -20.46 44.09
CA ASN A 59 23.25 -21.00 43.26
C ASN A 59 21.94 -20.27 43.49
N HIS A 60 21.64 -19.89 44.74
CA HIS A 60 20.47 -19.07 45.05
C HIS A 60 20.54 -17.69 44.39
N THR A 61 21.70 -17.03 44.46
CA THR A 61 21.93 -15.72 43.83
C THR A 61 21.79 -15.78 42.31
N ILE A 62 22.33 -16.83 41.69
CA ILE A 62 22.20 -17.08 40.24
C ILE A 62 20.72 -17.27 39.88
N GLN A 63 19.98 -18.09 40.63
CA GLN A 63 18.55 -18.30 40.37
C GLN A 63 17.73 -17.01 40.54
N GLN A 64 18.01 -16.21 41.57
CA GLN A 64 17.37 -14.91 41.77
C GLN A 64 17.66 -13.96 40.60
N HIS A 65 18.92 -13.89 40.17
CA HIS A 65 19.32 -13.08 39.01
C HIS A 65 18.61 -13.53 37.73
N CYS A 66 18.62 -14.83 37.43
CA CYS A 66 17.96 -15.38 36.25
C CYS A 66 16.45 -15.10 36.25
N ARG A 67 15.78 -15.21 37.40
CA ARG A 67 14.35 -14.88 37.52
C ARG A 67 14.06 -13.39 37.31
N ARG A 68 14.95 -12.51 37.77
CA ARG A 68 14.78 -11.06 37.65
C ARG A 68 15.09 -10.54 36.24
N VAL A 69 16.14 -11.06 35.60
CA VAL A 69 16.62 -10.60 34.30
C VAL A 69 15.90 -11.27 33.13
N TYR A 70 15.49 -12.53 33.28
CA TYR A 70 14.83 -13.30 32.22
C TYR A 70 13.39 -13.73 32.58
N PRO A 71 12.49 -12.80 32.95
CA PRO A 71 11.08 -13.15 33.09
C PRO A 71 10.49 -13.55 31.73
N PRO A 72 9.43 -14.38 31.71
CA PRO A 72 8.84 -14.91 30.47
C PRO A 72 8.31 -13.82 29.52
N GLN A 73 7.96 -12.64 30.05
CA GLN A 73 7.56 -11.49 29.26
C GLN A 73 8.74 -10.80 28.57
N ALA A 74 9.89 -10.70 29.26
CA ALA A 74 11.10 -10.13 28.67
C ALA A 74 11.68 -11.05 27.58
N SER A 75 11.66 -12.37 27.79
CA SER A 75 12.11 -13.31 26.75
C SER A 75 11.25 -13.25 25.49
N ARG A 76 9.94 -13.01 25.64
CA ARG A 76 9.04 -12.75 24.51
C ARG A 76 9.36 -11.44 23.80
N SER A 77 9.52 -10.35 24.55
CA SER A 77 9.86 -9.04 23.95
C SER A 77 11.20 -9.07 23.21
N ILE A 78 12.21 -9.74 23.76
CA ILE A 78 13.51 -9.93 23.08
C ILE A 78 13.34 -10.78 21.82
N ALA A 79 12.53 -11.85 21.87
CA ALA A 79 12.25 -12.67 20.70
C ALA A 79 11.56 -11.87 19.57
N GLU A 80 10.63 -10.97 19.93
CA GLU A 80 9.97 -10.03 19.01
C GLU A 80 10.97 -9.00 18.46
N GLN A 81 11.80 -8.38 19.30
CA GLN A 81 12.84 -7.43 18.86
C GLN A 81 13.85 -8.08 17.90
N ILE A 82 14.31 -9.30 18.20
CA ILE A 82 15.17 -10.07 17.29
C ILE A 82 14.42 -10.28 15.98
N ASN A 83 13.14 -10.65 16.04
CA ASN A 83 12.33 -10.79 14.84
C ASN A 83 12.29 -9.50 14.01
N ASP A 84 11.99 -8.36 14.63
CA ASP A 84 11.95 -7.07 13.97
C ASP A 84 13.29 -6.68 13.35
N VAL A 85 14.41 -6.96 14.02
CA VAL A 85 15.75 -6.69 13.46
C VAL A 85 16.02 -7.56 12.23
N TYR A 86 15.68 -8.85 12.27
CA TYR A 86 15.82 -9.74 11.12
C TYR A 86 14.89 -9.34 9.97
N THR A 87 13.66 -8.94 10.27
CA THR A 87 12.71 -8.44 9.26
C THR A 87 13.23 -7.14 8.65
N LYS A 88 13.70 -6.18 9.45
CA LYS A 88 14.30 -4.93 8.96
C LYS A 88 15.59 -5.15 8.18
N ASP A 89 16.42 -6.13 8.56
CA ASP A 89 17.62 -6.49 7.81
C ASP A 89 17.26 -7.16 6.48
N ALA A 90 16.22 -8.01 6.46
CA ALA A 90 15.68 -8.56 5.23
C ALA A 90 15.11 -7.45 4.33
N GLU A 91 14.29 -6.54 4.87
CA GLU A 91 13.78 -5.37 4.16
C GLU A 91 14.91 -4.46 3.67
N ARG A 92 15.98 -4.27 4.45
CA ARG A 92 17.15 -3.49 4.03
C ARG A 92 17.93 -4.20 2.93
N LYS A 93 17.99 -5.52 2.92
CA LYS A 93 18.59 -6.30 1.82
C LYS A 93 17.71 -6.30 0.56
N VAL A 94 16.39 -6.18 0.73
CA VAL A 94 15.42 -6.13 -0.37
C VAL A 94 15.26 -4.70 -0.93
N GLY A 95 15.31 -3.67 -0.08
CA GLY A 95 15.12 -2.26 -0.42
C GLY A 95 16.42 -1.43 -0.47
N GLY A 96 17.53 -1.98 0.03
CA GLY A 96 18.87 -1.45 -0.18
C GLY A 96 19.31 -1.82 -1.59
N ALA A 97 19.18 -0.83 -2.48
CA ALA A 97 19.80 -0.72 -3.80
C ALA A 97 20.62 -1.95 -4.24
N ALA A 98 20.13 -2.64 -5.27
CA ALA A 98 20.82 -2.95 -6.54
C ALA A 98 22.29 -3.47 -6.56
N ASP A 99 22.98 -3.62 -5.44
CA ASP A 99 24.42 -3.84 -5.32
C ASP A 99 24.77 -5.16 -4.61
N THR A 100 23.78 -5.93 -4.16
CA THR A 100 23.96 -7.38 -3.90
C THR A 100 23.24 -8.17 -4.97
N GLU A 101 23.87 -8.22 -6.15
CA GLU A 101 23.85 -9.33 -7.11
C GLU A 101 22.64 -10.29 -6.99
N GLY A 102 21.46 -9.82 -7.43
CA GLY A 102 20.38 -10.71 -7.87
C GLY A 102 19.57 -11.48 -6.82
N GLY A 103 19.55 -11.04 -5.55
CA GLY A 103 18.75 -11.71 -4.51
C GLY A 103 17.25 -11.41 -4.59
N ILE A 104 16.44 -12.35 -5.09
CA ILE A 104 14.97 -12.31 -4.90
C ILE A 104 14.68 -12.53 -3.41
N GLY A 105 13.90 -11.64 -2.79
CA GLY A 105 13.45 -11.80 -1.40
C GLY A 105 12.81 -13.17 -1.20
N ARG A 106 13.22 -13.92 -0.16
CA ARG A 106 12.79 -15.30 0.12
C ARG A 106 11.26 -15.47 0.29
N GLU A 107 10.53 -14.37 0.37
CA GLU A 107 9.08 -14.28 0.52
C GLU A 107 8.41 -13.59 -0.68
N LEU A 108 8.98 -13.71 -1.89
CA LEU A 108 8.29 -13.31 -3.12
C LEU A 108 7.10 -14.24 -3.37
N ASP A 109 5.96 -13.92 -2.75
CA ASP A 109 4.74 -14.67 -2.94
C ASP A 109 4.10 -14.32 -4.28
N LEU A 110 4.34 -15.17 -5.28
CA LEU A 110 3.67 -15.08 -6.57
C LEU A 110 2.17 -15.45 -6.49
N SER A 111 1.69 -15.95 -5.34
CA SER A 111 0.30 -16.36 -5.13
C SER A 111 -0.60 -15.24 -4.56
N GLU A 112 -0.02 -14.19 -3.95
CA GLU A 112 -0.76 -13.01 -3.49
C GLU A 112 -1.50 -12.29 -4.65
N TYR A 113 -1.06 -12.56 -5.89
CA TYR A 113 -1.68 -12.19 -7.17
C TYR A 113 -3.13 -12.68 -7.39
N PHE A 114 -3.58 -13.67 -6.62
CA PHE A 114 -4.95 -14.20 -6.71
C PHE A 114 -5.93 -13.43 -5.82
N ASN A 115 -5.48 -12.91 -4.67
CA ASN A 115 -6.36 -12.39 -3.63
C ASN A 115 -6.36 -10.86 -3.49
N ASN A 116 -5.33 -10.15 -3.98
CA ASN A 116 -5.26 -8.70 -3.83
C ASN A 116 -5.11 -7.94 -5.16
N ARG A 117 -5.81 -6.80 -5.20
CA ARG A 117 -5.97 -5.86 -6.32
C ARG A 117 -4.72 -5.00 -6.59
N SER A 118 -3.66 -5.25 -5.85
CA SER A 118 -2.38 -4.54 -5.74
C SER A 118 -1.37 -5.65 -5.49
N GLU A 119 -0.26 -5.84 -6.18
CA GLU A 119 0.54 -4.94 -7.01
C GLU A 119 1.22 -5.79 -8.12
N ASP A 120 1.26 -5.30 -9.36
CA ASP A 120 1.98 -6.00 -10.45
C ASP A 120 3.51 -5.93 -10.29
N LYS A 121 4.00 -5.33 -9.20
CA LYS A 121 5.41 -5.02 -8.91
C LYS A 121 6.28 -6.26 -8.68
N SER A 122 5.71 -7.35 -8.16
CA SER A 122 6.51 -8.53 -7.81
C SER A 122 7.02 -9.29 -9.04
N ILE A 123 6.25 -9.34 -10.13
CA ILE A 123 6.69 -9.88 -11.43
C ILE A 123 7.67 -8.91 -12.11
N GLU A 124 7.46 -7.59 -11.99
CA GLU A 124 8.38 -6.59 -12.55
C GLU A 124 9.74 -6.55 -11.83
N ALA A 125 9.78 -6.94 -10.56
CA ALA A 125 11.00 -7.05 -9.77
C ALA A 125 11.83 -8.31 -10.10
N LEU A 126 11.32 -9.22 -10.93
CA LEU A 126 12.05 -10.43 -11.31
C LEU A 126 13.23 -10.09 -12.24
N PRO A 127 14.42 -10.64 -11.97
CA PRO A 127 15.53 -10.66 -12.91
C PRO A 127 15.15 -11.22 -14.28
N THR A 128 15.54 -10.53 -15.34
CA THR A 128 15.41 -11.04 -16.72
C THR A 128 16.39 -12.17 -17.03
N SER A 129 17.51 -12.26 -16.30
CA SER A 129 18.51 -13.32 -16.43
C SER A 129 18.94 -13.88 -15.07
N TRP A 130 19.43 -15.11 -15.07
CA TRP A 130 20.02 -15.73 -13.88
C TRP A 130 21.35 -15.02 -13.55
N HIS A 131 21.50 -14.52 -12.32
CA HIS A 131 22.62 -13.63 -11.96
C HIS A 131 23.89 -14.35 -11.46
N LEU A 132 23.78 -15.62 -11.04
CA LEU A 132 24.91 -16.36 -10.48
C LEU A 132 25.70 -17.08 -11.59
N GLU A 133 26.89 -16.56 -11.93
CA GLU A 133 27.78 -17.12 -12.97
C GLU A 133 28.19 -18.58 -12.71
N LYS A 134 28.31 -18.98 -11.43
CA LYS A 134 28.62 -20.35 -11.02
C LYS A 134 27.51 -21.31 -11.46
N ASP A 135 26.26 -20.96 -11.19
CA ASP A 135 25.09 -21.76 -11.55
C ASP A 135 24.82 -21.74 -13.05
N ILE A 136 25.22 -20.67 -13.77
CA ILE A 136 25.16 -20.63 -15.23
C ILE A 136 26.05 -21.72 -15.85
N ASN A 137 27.22 -21.95 -15.28
CA ASN A 137 28.17 -22.94 -15.77
C ASN A 137 27.77 -24.37 -15.36
N ASP A 138 27.28 -24.54 -14.14
CA ASP A 138 26.89 -25.85 -13.61
C ASP A 138 25.53 -26.33 -14.19
N HIS A 139 24.60 -25.40 -14.46
CA HIS A 139 23.24 -25.71 -14.90
C HIS A 139 22.75 -24.82 -16.08
N PRO A 140 23.35 -24.93 -17.29
CA PRO A 140 23.01 -24.10 -18.44
C PRO A 140 21.60 -24.34 -19.03
N MET A 141 20.98 -25.48 -18.71
CA MET A 141 19.59 -25.76 -19.13
C MET A 141 18.56 -25.09 -18.23
N GLU A 142 18.88 -24.90 -16.94
CA GLU A 142 17.96 -24.29 -15.98
C GLU A 142 17.91 -22.79 -16.16
N THR A 143 19.03 -22.16 -16.52
CA THR A 143 19.09 -20.74 -16.86
C THR A 143 18.25 -20.39 -18.08
N LYS A 144 18.28 -21.23 -19.13
CA LYS A 144 17.40 -21.08 -20.30
C LYS A 144 15.93 -21.23 -19.93
N ARG A 145 15.59 -22.26 -19.13
CA ARG A 145 14.22 -22.47 -18.66
C ARG A 145 13.71 -21.30 -17.82
N TYR A 146 14.57 -20.73 -16.98
CA TYR A 146 14.26 -19.54 -16.21
C TYR A 146 13.96 -18.36 -17.12
N ALA A 147 14.84 -18.08 -18.09
CA ALA A 147 14.64 -16.99 -19.05
C ALA A 147 13.33 -17.15 -19.84
N ASP A 148 13.06 -18.36 -20.35
CA ASP A 148 11.80 -18.66 -21.05
C ASP A 148 10.57 -18.48 -20.14
N ALA A 149 10.67 -18.88 -18.87
CA ALA A 149 9.59 -18.73 -17.90
C ALA A 149 9.32 -17.27 -17.54
N VAL A 150 10.37 -16.48 -17.30
CA VAL A 150 10.26 -15.04 -17.03
C VAL A 150 9.65 -14.33 -18.24
N GLN A 151 10.10 -14.65 -19.46
CA GLN A 151 9.51 -14.08 -20.66
C GLN A 151 8.00 -14.39 -20.73
N ARG A 152 7.59 -15.65 -20.57
CA ARG A 152 6.16 -16.03 -20.56
C ARG A 152 5.38 -15.31 -19.47
N LEU A 153 5.95 -15.14 -18.27
CA LEU A 153 5.30 -14.42 -17.17
C LEU A 153 5.10 -12.95 -17.51
N THR A 154 6.09 -12.30 -18.12
CA THR A 154 5.95 -10.89 -18.57
C THR A 154 4.90 -10.74 -19.65
N GLU A 155 4.87 -11.63 -20.65
CA GLU A 155 3.85 -11.63 -21.71
C GLU A 155 2.43 -11.81 -21.15
N LEU A 156 2.24 -12.76 -20.23
CA LEU A 156 0.95 -12.97 -19.57
C LEU A 156 0.55 -11.79 -18.69
N ASN A 157 1.51 -11.15 -18.02
CA ASN A 157 1.26 -9.95 -17.23
C ASN A 157 0.77 -8.79 -18.12
N ASP A 158 1.40 -8.58 -19.27
CA ASP A 158 1.00 -7.56 -20.23
C ASP A 158 -0.39 -7.82 -20.82
N GLN A 159 -0.69 -9.07 -21.19
CA GLN A 159 -2.04 -9.45 -21.63
C GLN A 159 -3.08 -9.20 -20.54
N ARG A 160 -2.75 -9.51 -19.28
CA ARG A 160 -3.64 -9.26 -18.14
C ARG A 160 -3.86 -7.76 -17.92
N LYS A 161 -2.82 -6.92 -18.02
CA LYS A 161 -2.94 -5.46 -17.94
C LYS A 161 -3.88 -4.92 -19.01
N GLN A 162 -3.70 -5.34 -20.26
CA GLN A 162 -4.58 -4.96 -21.36
C GLN A 162 -6.05 -5.38 -21.12
N LEU A 163 -6.28 -6.58 -20.60
CA LEU A 163 -7.64 -7.03 -20.26
C LEU A 163 -8.24 -6.21 -19.12
N ARG A 164 -7.45 -5.88 -18.09
CA ARG A 164 -7.90 -5.01 -16.99
C ARG A 164 -8.29 -3.63 -17.50
N ASP A 165 -7.50 -3.04 -18.40
CA ASP A 165 -7.82 -1.74 -18.99
C ASP A 165 -9.09 -1.78 -19.83
N LYS A 166 -9.28 -2.85 -20.63
CA LYS A 166 -10.52 -3.07 -21.37
C LYS A 166 -11.72 -3.19 -20.43
N VAL A 167 -11.61 -3.97 -19.36
CA VAL A 167 -12.67 -4.12 -18.36
C VAL A 167 -12.94 -2.81 -17.63
N ALA A 168 -11.92 -2.06 -17.25
CA ALA A 168 -12.07 -0.76 -16.62
C ALA A 168 -12.78 0.24 -17.55
N ARG A 169 -12.41 0.26 -18.83
CA ARG A 169 -13.09 1.07 -19.85
C ARG A 169 -14.56 0.67 -20.01
N LEU A 170 -14.85 -0.62 -20.12
CA LEU A 170 -16.23 -1.11 -20.26
C LEU A 170 -17.07 -0.80 -19.02
N LYS A 171 -16.51 -0.97 -17.80
CA LYS A 171 -17.18 -0.58 -16.56
C LYS A 171 -17.45 0.92 -16.52
N ARG A 172 -16.50 1.75 -16.93
CA ARG A 172 -16.71 3.21 -17.03
C ARG A 172 -17.82 3.57 -18.03
N LEU A 173 -17.87 2.90 -19.18
CA LEU A 173 -18.96 3.09 -20.13
C LEU A 173 -20.29 2.62 -19.55
N GLN A 174 -20.31 1.47 -18.87
CA GLN A 174 -21.49 0.97 -18.18
C GLN A 174 -22.00 2.00 -17.16
N THR A 175 -21.15 2.59 -16.32
CA THR A 175 -21.57 3.63 -15.35
C THR A 175 -22.10 4.89 -16.01
N ILE A 176 -21.65 5.24 -17.21
CA ILE A 176 -22.16 6.41 -17.96
C ILE A 176 -23.50 6.08 -18.63
N VAL A 177 -23.67 4.83 -19.08
CA VAL A 177 -24.86 4.37 -19.80
C VAL A 177 -26.00 4.01 -18.84
N GLU A 178 -25.70 3.49 -17.65
CA GLU A 178 -26.65 3.13 -16.60
C GLU A 178 -27.70 4.22 -16.30
N PRO A 179 -27.34 5.51 -16.10
CA PRO A 179 -28.33 6.57 -15.90
C PRO A 179 -29.12 6.97 -17.17
N LEU A 180 -28.68 6.54 -18.35
CA LEU A 180 -29.35 6.79 -19.62
C LEU A 180 -30.28 5.65 -20.02
N GLN A 181 -30.31 4.54 -19.27
CA GLN A 181 -31.26 3.46 -19.48
C GLN A 181 -32.59 3.84 -18.81
N THR A 182 -33.66 3.96 -19.61
CA THR A 182 -35.02 4.16 -19.10
C THR A 182 -35.72 2.82 -18.87
N ASP A 183 -36.54 2.75 -17.82
CA ASP A 183 -37.17 1.52 -17.36
C ASP A 183 -38.30 1.01 -18.29
N GLU A 184 -38.22 -0.29 -18.52
CA GLU A 184 -39.26 -1.28 -18.86
C GLU A 184 -40.05 -1.22 -20.17
N ASN A 185 -40.13 -0.14 -20.95
CA ASN A 185 -40.86 -0.19 -22.24
C ASN A 185 -40.17 0.55 -23.40
N GLY A 186 -39.10 -0.06 -23.90
CA GLY A 186 -38.63 0.06 -25.29
C GLY A 186 -37.71 1.25 -25.61
N ALA A 187 -36.51 0.93 -26.12
CA ALA A 187 -35.56 1.85 -26.79
C ALA A 187 -34.73 2.83 -25.93
N GLY A 188 -34.50 2.54 -24.64
CA GLY A 188 -33.99 3.49 -23.65
C GLY A 188 -32.72 4.32 -23.94
N ILE A 189 -31.78 3.88 -24.79
CA ILE A 189 -30.60 4.69 -25.16
C ILE A 189 -30.84 5.52 -26.43
N GLN A 190 -31.69 5.06 -27.35
CA GLN A 190 -31.81 5.65 -28.69
C GLN A 190 -32.53 7.01 -28.69
N GLU A 191 -33.45 7.22 -27.76
CA GLU A 191 -34.18 8.48 -27.61
C GLU A 191 -33.28 9.63 -27.09
N ASN A 192 -32.24 9.27 -26.35
CA ASN A 192 -31.25 10.21 -25.80
C ASN A 192 -30.11 10.51 -26.80
N LEU A 193 -30.09 9.88 -27.98
CA LEU A 193 -29.15 10.19 -29.04
C LEU A 193 -29.59 11.44 -29.80
N LEU A 194 -28.62 12.30 -30.14
CA LEU A 194 -28.83 13.47 -30.99
C LEU A 194 -29.21 13.04 -32.41
N THR A 195 -30.51 12.90 -32.65
CA THR A 195 -31.07 12.65 -33.98
C THR A 195 -31.36 13.97 -34.69
N ARG A 196 -31.27 13.96 -36.02
CA ARG A 196 -31.62 15.13 -36.86
C ARG A 196 -33.14 15.34 -36.79
N ASN A 197 -33.58 16.55 -36.43
CA ASN A 197 -34.95 16.90 -35.98
C ASN A 197 -35.37 16.31 -34.62
N GLY A 198 -34.41 15.97 -33.77
CA GLY A 198 -34.64 15.42 -32.45
C GLY A 198 -35.21 16.42 -31.44
N PRO A 199 -35.63 15.97 -30.25
CA PRO A 199 -36.21 16.83 -29.21
C PRO A 199 -35.27 17.96 -28.78
N VAL A 200 -33.95 17.70 -28.74
CA VAL A 200 -32.93 18.71 -28.41
C VAL A 200 -32.83 19.81 -29.47
N GLU A 201 -32.89 19.47 -30.76
CA GLU A 201 -32.79 20.46 -31.85
C GLU A 201 -34.00 21.40 -31.85
N LYS A 202 -35.20 20.86 -31.58
CA LYS A 202 -36.42 21.65 -31.40
C LYS A 202 -36.31 22.62 -30.21
N GLU A 203 -35.70 22.19 -29.12
CA GLU A 203 -35.51 23.05 -27.94
C GLU A 203 -34.41 24.10 -28.16
N LEU A 204 -33.34 23.78 -28.89
CA LEU A 204 -32.34 24.74 -29.35
C LEU A 204 -32.95 25.80 -30.28
N GLU A 205 -33.85 25.40 -31.18
CA GLU A 205 -34.56 26.32 -32.05
C GLU A 205 -35.49 27.27 -31.26
N ARG A 206 -36.23 26.74 -30.27
CA ARG A 206 -37.01 27.56 -29.33
C ARG A 206 -36.14 28.52 -28.54
N MET A 207 -34.99 28.07 -28.03
CA MET A 207 -34.04 28.94 -27.33
C MET A 207 -33.49 30.03 -28.25
N ARG A 208 -33.23 29.74 -29.53
CA ARG A 208 -32.80 30.76 -30.50
C ARG A 208 -33.87 31.84 -30.70
N ILE A 209 -35.13 31.44 -30.80
CA ILE A 209 -36.26 32.38 -30.93
C ILE A 209 -36.42 33.20 -29.65
N LEU A 210 -36.32 32.57 -28.47
CA LEU A 210 -36.37 33.26 -27.19
C LEU A 210 -35.20 34.24 -27.02
N LEU A 211 -33.97 33.88 -27.39
CA LEU A 211 -32.81 34.76 -27.37
C LEU A 211 -32.95 35.93 -28.33
N ALA A 212 -33.51 35.72 -29.52
CA ALA A 212 -33.81 36.83 -30.43
C ALA A 212 -34.85 37.79 -29.83
N ARG A 213 -35.88 37.25 -29.16
CA ARG A 213 -36.92 38.05 -28.51
C ARG A 213 -36.42 38.81 -27.28
N VAL A 214 -35.57 38.17 -26.46
CA VAL A 214 -34.95 38.78 -25.29
C VAL A 214 -33.90 39.81 -25.72
N GLY A 215 -33.06 39.49 -26.71
CA GLY A 215 -32.10 40.43 -27.28
C GLY A 215 -32.77 41.66 -27.89
N GLY A 216 -33.88 41.47 -28.61
CA GLY A 216 -34.70 42.57 -29.12
C GLY A 216 -35.32 43.43 -28.00
N ARG A 217 -35.82 42.81 -26.92
CA ARG A 217 -36.35 43.54 -25.76
C ARG A 217 -35.29 44.29 -24.98
N VAL A 218 -34.09 43.73 -24.84
CA VAL A 218 -32.94 44.38 -24.19
C VAL A 218 -32.40 45.55 -25.01
N LEU A 219 -32.46 45.47 -26.34
CA LEU A 219 -32.12 46.59 -27.23
C LEU A 219 -33.20 47.68 -27.25
N SER A 220 -34.45 47.34 -26.94
CA SER A 220 -35.55 48.32 -26.83
C SER A 220 -35.63 49.03 -25.46
N LEU A 221 -34.72 48.74 -24.53
CA LEU A 221 -34.59 49.53 -23.31
C LEU A 221 -34.05 50.92 -23.68
N PRO A 222 -34.72 52.02 -23.28
CA PRO A 222 -34.30 53.36 -23.65
C PRO A 222 -32.88 53.64 -23.15
N GLU A 223 -31.98 54.04 -24.05
CA GLU A 223 -30.72 54.68 -23.66
C GLU A 223 -31.05 55.99 -22.95
N GLU A 224 -30.92 56.01 -21.62
CA GLU A 224 -30.74 57.27 -20.91
C GLU A 224 -29.35 57.79 -21.27
N ALA A 225 -29.33 58.76 -22.19
CA ALA A 225 -28.12 59.37 -22.71
C ALA A 225 -27.32 60.06 -21.59
N PRO A 226 -25.99 59.97 -21.64
CA PRO A 226 -25.18 61.13 -21.37
C PRO A 226 -24.28 61.43 -22.58
N ASN A 227 -24.38 62.70 -23.00
CA ASN A 227 -23.46 63.39 -23.89
C ASN A 227 -21.99 63.06 -23.61
N GLY A 228 -21.19 62.92 -24.68
CA GLY A 228 -19.73 62.97 -24.57
C GLY A 228 -18.97 62.27 -25.69
N GLU A 229 -18.79 63.00 -26.79
CA GLU A 229 -17.65 62.99 -27.73
C GLU A 229 -17.14 61.68 -28.36
N ALA A 230 -17.14 61.69 -29.70
CA ALA A 230 -16.49 60.71 -30.55
C ALA A 230 -14.97 60.69 -30.34
N LYS A 231 -14.47 59.58 -29.78
CA LYS A 231 -13.10 59.11 -29.99
C LYS A 231 -13.18 57.65 -30.42
N GLU A 232 -12.55 57.34 -31.55
CA GLU A 232 -12.24 55.97 -31.97
C GLU A 232 -11.46 55.28 -30.83
N VAL A 233 -12.09 54.28 -30.21
CA VAL A 233 -11.45 53.40 -29.23
C VAL A 233 -11.82 51.97 -29.59
N SER A 234 -10.77 51.17 -29.77
CA SER A 234 -10.75 49.76 -30.16
C SER A 234 -11.78 48.88 -29.46
N LEU A 235 -12.50 48.08 -30.25
CA LEU A 235 -13.77 47.42 -29.91
C LEU A 235 -13.66 46.10 -29.12
N THR A 236 -12.47 45.61 -28.79
CA THR A 236 -12.29 44.20 -28.36
C THR A 236 -12.23 43.98 -26.85
N GLU A 237 -11.88 44.97 -26.02
CA GLU A 237 -11.67 44.74 -24.58
C GLU A 237 -12.75 45.33 -23.66
N MET A 238 -13.50 46.36 -24.08
CA MET A 238 -14.56 46.95 -23.25
C MET A 238 -15.86 46.14 -23.19
N GLY A 239 -16.07 45.21 -24.13
CA GLY A 239 -17.31 44.44 -24.23
C GLY A 239 -17.55 43.51 -23.04
N ALA A 240 -16.48 42.94 -22.45
CA ALA A 240 -16.59 41.97 -21.36
C ALA A 240 -16.90 42.65 -20.01
N GLN A 241 -16.20 43.73 -19.68
CA GLN A 241 -16.34 44.43 -18.40
C GLN A 241 -17.68 45.18 -18.31
N ARG A 242 -18.11 45.81 -19.41
CA ARG A 242 -19.38 46.54 -19.47
C ARG A 242 -20.58 45.58 -19.49
N ARG A 243 -20.43 44.38 -20.08
CA ARG A 243 -21.46 43.32 -20.00
C ARG A 243 -21.61 42.77 -18.59
N LYS A 244 -20.52 42.49 -17.87
CA LYS A 244 -20.59 41.97 -16.48
C LYS A 244 -21.34 42.93 -15.55
N ARG A 245 -20.97 44.21 -15.56
CA ARG A 245 -21.66 45.23 -14.72
C ARG A 245 -23.15 45.39 -15.05
N ARG A 246 -23.54 45.23 -16.32
CA ARG A 246 -24.94 45.30 -16.76
C ARG A 246 -25.74 44.07 -16.35
N VAL A 247 -25.14 42.89 -16.39
CA VAL A 247 -25.78 41.64 -15.94
C VAL A 247 -25.97 41.68 -14.42
N ASP A 248 -24.96 42.12 -13.67
CA ASP A 248 -25.05 42.24 -12.22
C ASP A 248 -26.13 43.24 -11.77
N GLN A 249 -26.30 44.34 -12.52
CA GLN A 249 -27.33 45.34 -12.24
C GLN A 249 -28.75 44.86 -12.58
N PHE A 250 -28.91 44.00 -13.59
CA PHE A 250 -30.20 43.37 -13.92
C PHE A 250 -30.60 42.30 -12.90
N LEU A 251 -29.62 41.56 -12.36
CA LEU A 251 -29.87 40.56 -11.31
C LEU A 251 -30.20 41.20 -9.95
N ALA A 252 -29.87 42.48 -9.75
CA ALA A 252 -30.14 43.23 -8.53
C ALA A 252 -31.40 44.12 -8.60
N ASP A 253 -32.17 44.07 -9.69
CA ASP A 253 -33.39 44.87 -9.85
C ASP A 253 -34.62 44.13 -9.27
N ASP A 254 -35.08 44.59 -8.10
CA ASP A 254 -36.22 44.04 -7.33
C ASP A 254 -37.55 44.05 -8.11
N LYS A 255 -37.62 44.74 -9.25
CA LYS A 255 -38.81 44.72 -10.13
C LYS A 255 -38.88 43.49 -11.03
N VAL A 256 -37.75 42.84 -11.29
CA VAL A 256 -37.66 41.66 -12.18
C VAL A 256 -37.71 40.36 -11.37
N PHE A 257 -37.18 40.37 -10.15
CA PHE A 257 -37.26 39.26 -9.19
C PHE A 257 -37.84 39.76 -7.86
N PRO A 258 -39.17 39.87 -7.73
CA PRO A 258 -39.77 40.10 -6.43
C PRO A 258 -39.51 38.89 -5.54
N SER A 259 -39.11 39.14 -4.29
CA SER A 259 -38.88 38.10 -3.27
C SER A 259 -40.13 37.28 -2.98
#